data_AF-A0A9J8BF46-F1
#
_entry.id   AF-A0A9J8BF46-F1
#
_cell.length_a   1.000
_cell.length_b   1.000
_cell.length_c   1.000
_cell.angle_alpha   90.00
_cell.angle_beta   90.00
_cell.angle_gamma   90.00
#
_symmetry.space_group_name_H-M   'P 1'
#
loop_
_entity.id
_entity.type
_entity.pdbx_description
1 polymer ?
#
loop_
_entity_poly.entity_id
_entity_poly.type
_entity_poly.pdbx_seq_one_letter_code
_entity_poly.pdbx_strand_id
1 'polypeptide(L)'
;MGKRVAVVLAGCGVFDGSEIHEASAVLVHLSRQQATVKIFAPNTDQMHVVDHLKGSPTEEKRNVLVESARLARGDIQDLSELDVKDLDAIIFPGGFGAAKNLCSWAVEGKDCAVNEQVETVLKAFHAEKKPIGLCCISPVLAAKVFPGCEVTVGHDKDDRKPQESPLNLYAYIESQQQLQARGFNRQSFSQCQDSWQHSTRGLWSLQFLSY
;
A
#
# COMPACT_ATOMS: atom_id res chain seq x y z
N MET A 1 -6.56 -22.49 -14.18
CA MET A 1 -7.39 -21.41 -13.62
C MET A 1 -6.43 -20.32 -13.15
N GLY A 2 -6.72 -19.05 -13.43
CA GLY A 2 -5.87 -17.93 -12.98
C GLY A 2 -5.81 -17.83 -11.47
N LYS A 3 -4.76 -17.20 -10.93
CA LYS A 3 -4.66 -16.90 -9.49
C LYS A 3 -5.73 -15.87 -9.10
N ARG A 4 -6.33 -16.03 -7.93
CA ARG A 4 -7.33 -15.11 -7.36
C ARG A 4 -6.60 -14.12 -6.45
N VAL A 5 -6.59 -12.85 -6.80
CA VAL A 5 -5.79 -11.84 -6.09
C VAL A 5 -6.68 -10.74 -5.54
N ALA A 6 -6.57 -10.47 -4.24
CA ALA A 6 -7.21 -9.31 -3.64
C ALA A 6 -6.36 -8.06 -3.86
N VAL A 7 -7.00 -6.96 -4.22
CA VAL A 7 -6.39 -5.63 -4.23
C VAL A 7 -7.14 -4.76 -3.23
N VAL A 8 -6.45 -4.28 -2.19
CA VAL A 8 -7.04 -3.42 -1.16
C VAL A 8 -6.66 -1.97 -1.41
N LEU A 9 -7.67 -1.14 -1.62
CA LEU A 9 -7.55 0.29 -1.89
C LEU A 9 -7.84 1.11 -0.63
N ALA A 10 -7.32 2.34 -0.62
CA ALA A 10 -7.39 3.27 0.49
C ALA A 10 -8.13 4.59 0.14
N GLY A 11 -8.87 4.66 -0.97
CA GLY A 11 -9.45 5.87 -1.55
C GLY A 11 -8.95 6.08 -2.99
N CYS A 12 -9.16 7.26 -3.58
CA CYS A 12 -8.81 7.56 -4.98
C CYS A 12 -8.09 8.91 -5.14
N GLY A 13 -6.77 8.91 -4.92
CA GLY A 13 -5.94 10.12 -4.98
C GLY A 13 -4.67 9.96 -4.15
N VAL A 14 -3.52 10.43 -4.62
CA VAL A 14 -2.24 10.17 -3.94
C VAL A 14 -2.17 10.77 -2.53
N PHE A 15 -2.81 11.91 -2.26
CA PHE A 15 -2.69 12.61 -0.96
C PHE A 15 -3.69 12.16 0.10
N ASP A 16 -4.80 11.55 -0.30
CA ASP A 16 -5.90 11.18 0.59
C ASP A 16 -6.46 9.76 0.36
N GLY A 17 -5.90 9.02 -0.59
CA GLY A 17 -6.34 7.67 -0.96
C GLY A 17 -5.21 6.82 -1.57
N SER A 18 -5.58 5.90 -2.46
CA SER A 18 -4.62 5.09 -3.21
C SER A 18 -3.95 5.92 -4.31
N GLU A 19 -2.66 5.71 -4.55
CA GLU A 19 -1.99 6.28 -5.72
C GLU A 19 -2.57 5.65 -7.00
N ILE A 20 -3.11 6.50 -7.87
CA ILE A 20 -3.95 6.08 -9.00
C ILE A 20 -3.15 5.30 -10.04
N HIS A 21 -1.89 5.69 -10.29
CA HIS A 21 -1.03 5.04 -11.26
C HIS A 21 -0.51 3.69 -10.77
N GLU A 22 -0.15 3.56 -9.50
CA GLU A 22 0.25 2.32 -8.84
C GLU A 22 -0.92 1.33 -8.83
N ALA A 23 -2.11 1.79 -8.42
CA ALA A 23 -3.31 0.96 -8.47
C ALA A 23 -3.61 0.48 -9.89
N SER A 24 -3.59 1.40 -10.88
CA SER A 24 -3.76 1.04 -12.30
C SER A 24 -2.69 0.05 -12.78
N ALA A 25 -1.43 0.28 -12.44
CA ALA A 25 -0.32 -0.59 -12.82
C ALA A 25 -0.47 -1.99 -12.20
N VAL A 26 -0.82 -2.10 -10.92
CA VAL A 26 -1.10 -3.38 -10.26
C VAL A 26 -2.20 -4.14 -11.02
N LEU A 27 -3.33 -3.48 -11.30
CA LEU A 27 -4.45 -4.11 -12.01
C LEU A 27 -4.07 -4.55 -13.43
N VAL A 28 -3.31 -3.75 -14.17
CA VAL A 28 -2.79 -4.11 -15.50
C VAL A 28 -1.86 -5.31 -15.43
N HIS A 29 -0.96 -5.37 -14.45
CA HIS A 29 -0.03 -6.49 -14.29
C HIS A 29 -0.76 -7.79 -13.95
N LEU A 30 -1.73 -7.74 -13.03
CA LEU A 30 -2.57 -8.89 -12.69
C LEU A 30 -3.36 -9.39 -13.90
N SER A 31 -3.94 -8.48 -14.68
CA SER A 31 -4.65 -8.80 -15.92
C SER A 31 -3.74 -9.50 -16.94
N ARG A 32 -2.51 -9.01 -17.14
CA ARG A 32 -1.52 -9.64 -18.04
C ARG A 32 -1.13 -11.06 -17.62
N GLN A 33 -1.20 -11.35 -16.32
CA GLN A 33 -0.95 -12.68 -15.76
C GLN A 33 -2.22 -13.55 -15.67
N GLN A 34 -3.32 -13.10 -16.29
CA GLN A 34 -4.61 -13.81 -16.31
C GLN A 34 -5.13 -14.10 -14.89
N ALA A 35 -4.78 -13.26 -13.91
CA ALA A 35 -5.31 -13.36 -12.57
C ALA A 35 -6.76 -12.86 -12.52
N THR A 36 -7.57 -13.49 -11.67
CA THR A 36 -8.90 -12.99 -11.31
C THR A 36 -8.74 -12.04 -10.14
N VAL A 37 -9.08 -10.77 -10.31
CA VAL A 37 -8.92 -9.74 -9.28
C VAL A 37 -10.24 -9.53 -8.55
N LYS A 38 -10.18 -9.46 -7.21
CA LYS A 38 -11.27 -8.94 -6.37
C LYS A 38 -10.76 -7.68 -5.67
N ILE A 39 -11.49 -6.58 -5.76
CA ILE A 39 -11.07 -5.29 -5.21
C ILE A 39 -11.85 -5.04 -3.91
N PHE A 40 -11.15 -4.55 -2.89
CA PHE A 40 -11.71 -4.27 -1.58
C PHE A 40 -11.26 -2.90 -1.07
N ALA A 41 -12.04 -2.32 -0.15
CA ALA A 41 -11.63 -1.16 0.63
C ALA A 41 -12.44 -1.11 1.94
N PRO A 42 -11.88 -0.60 3.05
CA PRO A 42 -12.65 -0.44 4.29
C PRO A 42 -13.74 0.61 4.10
N ASN A 43 -14.95 0.33 4.57
CA ASN A 43 -16.06 1.28 4.55
C ASN A 43 -15.96 2.23 5.74
N THR A 44 -15.10 3.23 5.62
CA THR A 44 -14.83 4.24 6.64
C THR A 44 -14.62 5.61 6.01
N ASP A 45 -14.72 6.67 6.79
CA ASP A 45 -14.40 8.02 6.33
C ASP A 45 -12.90 8.16 6.07
N GLN A 46 -12.52 8.91 5.03
CA GLN A 46 -11.13 9.32 4.84
C GLN A 46 -10.71 10.24 5.99
N MET A 47 -9.48 10.09 6.48
CA MET A 47 -8.93 10.95 7.53
C MET A 47 -8.90 12.42 7.10
N HIS A 48 -8.54 12.67 5.84
CA HIS A 48 -8.56 13.99 5.21
C HIS A 48 -9.09 13.85 3.78
N VAL A 49 -9.74 14.90 3.28
CA VAL A 49 -9.98 15.09 1.83
C VAL A 49 -9.04 16.18 1.37
N VAL A 50 -8.33 15.97 0.27
CA VAL A 50 -7.27 16.89 -0.19
C VAL A 50 -7.60 17.45 -1.57
N ASP A 51 -7.56 18.77 -1.69
CA ASP A 51 -7.50 19.44 -2.98
C ASP A 51 -6.12 19.15 -3.59
N HIS A 52 -6.06 18.24 -4.57
CA HIS A 52 -4.80 17.80 -5.16
C HIS A 52 -4.12 18.89 -6.00
N LEU A 53 -4.82 19.94 -6.41
CA LEU A 53 -4.23 21.08 -7.11
C LEU A 53 -3.52 22.02 -6.11
N LYS A 54 -4.14 22.26 -4.95
CA LYS A 54 -3.58 23.13 -3.90
C LYS A 54 -2.64 22.40 -2.95
N GLY A 55 -2.75 21.07 -2.87
CA GLY A 55 -1.97 20.27 -1.94
C GLY A 55 -2.41 20.35 -0.49
N SER A 56 -3.58 20.93 -0.21
CA SER A 56 -4.06 21.22 1.15
C SER A 56 -5.38 20.48 1.45
N PRO A 57 -5.64 20.12 2.72
CA PRO A 57 -6.93 19.58 3.12
C PRO A 57 -8.09 20.52 2.82
N THR A 58 -9.28 19.94 2.67
CA THR A 58 -10.57 20.63 2.57
C THR A 58 -11.47 20.22 3.74
N GLU A 59 -12.57 20.95 3.94
CA GLU A 59 -13.60 20.63 4.96
C GLU A 59 -14.59 19.55 4.48
N GLU A 60 -14.40 19.01 3.27
CA GLU A 60 -15.26 17.96 2.73
C GLU A 60 -15.06 16.64 3.47
N LYS A 61 -16.10 15.78 3.45
CA LYS A 61 -16.01 14.40 3.90
C LYS A 61 -16.25 13.45 2.75
N ARG A 62 -15.43 12.41 2.66
CA ARG A 62 -15.55 11.34 1.67
C ARG A 62 -15.27 10.00 2.34
N ASN A 63 -15.84 8.94 1.78
CA ASN A 63 -15.70 7.58 2.28
C ASN A 63 -14.70 6.80 1.42
N VAL A 64 -13.83 6.04 2.08
CA VAL A 64 -12.74 5.27 1.47
C VAL A 64 -13.25 4.25 0.45
N LEU A 65 -14.29 3.48 0.78
CA LEU A 65 -14.88 2.49 -0.13
C LEU A 65 -15.54 3.16 -1.33
N VAL A 66 -16.35 4.20 -1.08
CA VAL A 66 -17.05 4.96 -2.13
C VAL A 66 -16.07 5.58 -3.12
N GLU A 67 -15.01 6.22 -2.65
CA GLU A 67 -14.03 6.83 -3.54
C GLU A 67 -13.17 5.77 -4.25
N SER A 68 -12.84 4.65 -3.59
CA SER A 68 -12.12 3.53 -4.21
C SER A 68 -12.90 2.88 -5.36
N ALA A 69 -14.24 2.91 -5.30
CA ALA A 69 -15.10 2.42 -6.38
C ALA A 69 -14.84 3.11 -7.74
N ARG A 70 -14.28 4.33 -7.74
CA ARG A 70 -13.84 5.03 -8.97
C ARG A 70 -12.76 4.26 -9.70
N LEU A 71 -11.76 3.74 -8.97
CA LEU A 71 -10.67 2.92 -9.53
C LEU A 71 -11.18 1.54 -9.95
N ALA A 72 -12.09 0.97 -9.16
CA ALA A 72 -12.67 -0.35 -9.40
C ALA A 72 -13.79 -0.36 -10.46
N ARG A 73 -14.19 0.81 -10.99
CA ARG A 73 -15.33 0.95 -11.90
C ARG A 73 -16.64 0.37 -11.34
N GLY A 74 -16.81 0.49 -10.02
CA GLY A 74 -17.96 -0.03 -9.27
C GLY A 74 -17.85 -1.49 -8.83
N ASP A 75 -16.87 -2.26 -9.31
CA ASP A 75 -16.67 -3.66 -8.93
C ASP A 75 -15.72 -3.77 -7.72
N ILE A 76 -16.24 -3.38 -6.55
CA ILE A 76 -15.52 -3.35 -5.28
C ILE A 76 -16.43 -3.82 -4.15
N GLN A 77 -15.83 -4.47 -3.15
CA GLN A 77 -16.52 -4.94 -1.94
C GLN A 77 -15.98 -4.25 -0.69
N ASP A 78 -16.78 -4.23 0.36
CA ASP A 78 -16.30 -3.85 1.70
C ASP A 78 -15.21 -4.85 2.13
N LEU A 79 -14.12 -4.35 2.72
CA LEU A 79 -13.02 -5.18 3.19
C LEU A 79 -13.47 -6.23 4.22
N SER A 80 -14.54 -5.95 4.98
CA SER A 80 -15.14 -6.91 5.91
C SER A 80 -15.77 -8.14 5.24
N GLU A 81 -16.05 -8.09 3.94
CA GLU A 81 -16.55 -9.23 3.16
C GLU A 81 -15.44 -10.14 2.63
N LEU A 82 -14.17 -9.79 2.85
CA LEU A 82 -13.04 -10.56 2.36
C LEU A 82 -12.94 -11.91 3.09
N ASP A 83 -13.03 -13.01 2.34
CA ASP A 83 -12.64 -14.35 2.80
C ASP A 83 -11.28 -14.73 2.20
N VAL A 84 -10.28 -14.92 3.07
CA VAL A 84 -8.93 -15.30 2.68
C VAL A 84 -8.89 -16.63 1.92
N LYS A 85 -9.80 -17.58 2.22
CA LYS A 85 -9.84 -18.90 1.56
C LYS A 85 -10.13 -18.81 0.06
N ASP A 86 -10.83 -17.76 -0.35
CA ASP A 86 -11.20 -17.49 -1.74
C ASP A 86 -10.08 -16.84 -2.56
N LEU A 87 -8.94 -16.56 -1.94
CA LEU A 87 -7.88 -15.74 -2.49
C LEU A 87 -6.54 -16.45 -2.36
N ASP A 88 -5.65 -16.21 -3.32
CA ASP A 88 -4.32 -16.82 -3.39
C ASP A 88 -3.22 -15.82 -3.00
N ALA A 89 -3.49 -14.50 -3.07
CA ALA A 89 -2.59 -13.42 -2.67
C ALA A 89 -3.38 -12.12 -2.40
N ILE A 90 -2.73 -11.16 -1.73
CA ILE A 90 -3.26 -9.82 -1.47
C ILE A 90 -2.23 -8.75 -1.85
N ILE A 91 -2.67 -7.64 -2.42
CA ILE A 91 -1.81 -6.50 -2.80
C ILE A 91 -2.40 -5.20 -2.27
N PHE A 92 -1.55 -4.35 -1.70
CA PHE A 92 -1.88 -3.00 -1.26
C PHE A 92 -1.06 -1.98 -2.07
N PRO A 93 -1.68 -1.28 -3.04
CA PRO A 93 -1.07 -0.11 -3.67
C PRO A 93 -0.69 0.96 -2.64
N GLY A 94 0.21 1.85 -3.02
CA GLY A 94 0.63 2.97 -2.20
C GLY A 94 -0.36 4.14 -2.18
N GLY A 95 0.19 5.34 -2.01
CA GLY A 95 -0.56 6.56 -1.74
C GLY A 95 -0.69 6.84 -0.24
N PHE A 96 -0.85 8.11 0.11
CA PHE A 96 -0.94 8.53 1.51
C PHE A 96 -2.19 8.01 2.22
N GLY A 97 -3.22 7.58 1.49
CA GLY A 97 -4.35 6.86 2.07
C GLY A 97 -3.92 5.57 2.76
N ALA A 98 -2.86 4.88 2.30
CA ALA A 98 -2.33 3.72 3.01
C ALA A 98 -1.78 4.11 4.40
N ALA A 99 -1.16 5.29 4.51
CA ALA A 99 -0.61 5.84 5.75
C ALA A 99 -1.61 6.65 6.61
N LYS A 100 -2.82 6.92 6.10
CA LYS A 100 -3.85 7.75 6.76
C LYS A 100 -5.15 7.02 7.06
N ASN A 101 -5.58 6.14 6.15
CA ASN A 101 -6.89 5.48 6.19
C ASN A 101 -6.74 3.99 6.53
N LEU A 102 -5.70 3.32 6.02
CA LEU A 102 -5.40 1.92 6.37
C LEU A 102 -4.57 1.80 7.67
N CYS A 103 -3.94 2.90 8.10
CA CYS A 103 -3.28 3.06 9.39
C CYS A 103 -3.15 4.56 9.71
N SER A 104 -2.67 4.90 10.90
CA SER A 104 -2.43 6.30 11.33
C SER A 104 -0.97 6.76 11.18
N TRP A 105 -0.15 6.07 10.39
CA TRP A 105 1.29 6.36 10.25
C TRP A 105 1.61 7.82 9.89
N ALA A 106 0.83 8.44 9.02
CA ALA A 106 1.06 9.81 8.57
C ALA A 106 0.95 10.86 9.69
N VAL A 107 0.27 10.54 10.81
CA VAL A 107 0.07 11.44 11.95
C VAL A 107 0.74 10.95 13.23
N GLU A 108 0.87 9.63 13.41
CA GLU A 108 1.41 9.01 14.64
C GLU A 108 2.79 8.36 14.43
N GLY A 109 3.29 8.27 13.19
CA GLY A 109 4.57 7.66 12.86
C GLY A 109 4.71 6.26 13.45
N LYS A 110 5.81 6.01 14.16
CA LYS A 110 6.11 4.71 14.83
C LYS A 110 5.00 4.21 15.77
N ASP A 111 4.23 5.11 16.35
CA ASP A 111 3.22 4.81 17.36
C ASP A 111 1.86 4.51 16.72
N CYS A 112 1.79 4.50 15.38
CA CYS A 112 0.56 4.28 14.64
C CYS A 112 -0.15 2.98 14.98
N ALA A 113 -1.47 2.98 14.78
CA ALA A 113 -2.30 1.79 14.72
C ALA A 113 -2.64 1.48 13.26
N VAL A 114 -2.70 0.19 12.91
CA VAL A 114 -3.28 -0.27 11.66
C VAL A 114 -4.78 -0.42 11.84
N ASN A 115 -5.57 -0.10 10.82
CA ASN A 115 -7.01 -0.32 10.83
C ASN A 115 -7.30 -1.80 11.16
N GLU A 116 -8.25 -2.06 12.06
CA GLU A 116 -8.49 -3.41 12.58
C GLU A 116 -8.83 -4.44 11.49
N GLN A 117 -9.59 -4.04 10.46
CA GLN A 117 -9.92 -4.92 9.33
C GLN A 117 -8.67 -5.22 8.51
N VAL A 118 -7.83 -4.21 8.26
CA VAL A 118 -6.56 -4.35 7.52
C VAL A 118 -5.59 -5.26 8.27
N GLU A 119 -5.43 -5.07 9.59
CA GLU A 119 -4.59 -5.92 10.44
C GLU A 119 -5.09 -7.37 10.44
N THR A 120 -6.42 -7.57 10.54
CA THR A 120 -7.05 -8.89 10.51
C THR A 120 -6.77 -9.62 9.20
N VAL A 121 -6.99 -8.97 8.04
CA VAL A 121 -6.73 -9.62 6.75
C VAL A 121 -5.25 -9.89 6.54
N LEU A 122 -4.35 -8.96 6.90
CA LEU A 122 -2.91 -9.19 6.81
C LEU A 122 -2.51 -10.43 7.61
N LYS A 123 -2.91 -10.53 8.88
CA LYS A 123 -2.61 -11.68 9.73
C LYS A 123 -3.19 -12.97 9.18
N ALA A 124 -4.39 -12.93 8.61
CA ALA A 124 -5.04 -14.11 8.03
C ALA A 124 -4.31 -14.61 6.75
N PHE A 125 -3.95 -13.70 5.82
CA PHE A 125 -3.09 -14.05 4.68
C PHE A 125 -1.75 -14.62 5.15
N HIS A 126 -1.18 -14.04 6.21
CA HIS A 126 0.09 -14.50 6.74
C HIS A 126 0.02 -15.89 7.39
N ALA A 127 -1.02 -16.14 8.17
CA ALA A 127 -1.26 -17.45 8.77
C ALA A 127 -1.41 -18.56 7.72
N GLU A 128 -2.01 -18.25 6.56
CA GLU A 128 -2.15 -19.18 5.44
C GLU A 128 -0.93 -19.22 4.51
N LYS A 129 0.16 -18.52 4.85
CA LYS A 129 1.39 -18.41 4.06
C LYS A 129 1.14 -17.92 2.62
N LYS A 130 0.15 -17.06 2.45
CA LYS A 130 -0.20 -16.47 1.16
C LYS A 130 0.63 -15.19 0.92
N PRO A 131 1.08 -14.91 -0.31
CA PRO A 131 1.87 -13.72 -0.60
C PRO A 131 1.11 -12.42 -0.30
N ILE A 132 1.81 -11.48 0.32
CA ILE A 132 1.34 -10.12 0.60
C ILE A 132 2.24 -9.15 -0.17
N GLY A 133 1.68 -8.47 -1.17
CA GLY A 133 2.35 -7.46 -1.99
C GLY A 133 2.12 -6.04 -1.47
N LEU A 134 3.18 -5.26 -1.29
CA LEU A 134 3.13 -3.90 -0.74
C LEU A 134 3.91 -2.95 -1.65
N CYS A 135 3.33 -1.79 -1.95
CA CYS A 135 3.87 -0.76 -2.84
C CYS A 135 4.10 0.56 -2.09
N CYS A 136 5.19 1.26 -2.42
CA CYS A 136 5.49 2.62 -1.94
C CYS A 136 5.48 2.72 -0.41
N ILE A 137 4.50 3.42 0.19
CA ILE A 137 4.40 3.57 1.65
C ILE A 137 3.58 2.46 2.34
N SER A 138 2.84 1.63 1.60
CA SER A 138 2.06 0.54 2.23
C SER A 138 2.89 -0.50 3.01
N PRO A 139 4.22 -0.71 2.80
CA PRO A 139 5.03 -1.55 3.66
C PRO A 139 5.04 -1.19 5.16
N VAL A 140 4.66 0.04 5.55
CA VAL A 140 4.49 0.40 6.97
C VAL A 140 3.43 -0.45 7.66
N LEU A 141 2.44 -0.95 6.91
CA LEU A 141 1.40 -1.85 7.42
C LEU A 141 2.03 -3.16 7.90
N ALA A 142 2.84 -3.79 7.05
CA ALA A 142 3.56 -5.02 7.40
C ALA A 142 4.56 -4.80 8.53
N ALA A 143 5.33 -3.71 8.46
CA ALA A 143 6.31 -3.38 9.50
C ALA A 143 5.67 -3.27 10.90
N LYS A 144 4.43 -2.75 10.97
CA LYS A 144 3.68 -2.67 12.22
C LYS A 144 3.07 -4.00 12.64
N VAL A 145 2.48 -4.75 11.70
CA VAL A 145 1.73 -5.99 12.00
C VAL A 145 2.65 -7.19 12.23
N PHE A 146 3.81 -7.25 11.59
CA PHE A 146 4.75 -8.37 11.63
C PHE A 146 6.15 -7.91 12.10
N PRO A 147 6.39 -7.83 13.42
CA PRO A 147 7.69 -7.46 13.95
C PRO A 147 8.81 -8.36 13.40
N GLY A 148 9.88 -7.74 12.89
CA GLY A 148 11.03 -8.46 12.31
C GLY A 148 10.89 -8.82 10.83
N CYS A 149 9.80 -8.44 10.17
CA CYS A 149 9.71 -8.60 8.72
C CYS A 149 10.67 -7.66 7.97
N GLU A 150 11.17 -8.13 6.83
CA GLU A 150 12.00 -7.31 5.94
C GLU A 150 11.11 -6.57 4.94
N VAL A 151 11.30 -5.25 4.86
CA VAL A 151 10.60 -4.36 3.93
C VAL A 151 11.56 -3.32 3.33
N THR A 152 11.22 -2.79 2.16
CA THR A 152 11.84 -1.66 1.49
C THR A 152 10.79 -0.64 1.17
N VAL A 153 11.22 0.59 1.19
CA VAL A 153 10.45 1.75 0.77
C VAL A 153 11.21 2.53 -0.32
N GLY A 154 12.25 1.91 -0.89
CA GLY A 154 13.14 2.49 -1.89
C GLY A 154 14.49 2.94 -1.33
N HIS A 155 15.24 3.69 -2.15
CA HIS A 155 16.50 4.33 -1.77
C HIS A 155 16.35 5.84 -1.90
N ASP A 156 16.68 6.56 -0.83
CA ASP A 156 16.87 8.01 -0.89
C ASP A 156 18.35 8.28 -1.17
N LYS A 157 18.74 8.37 -2.45
CA LYS A 157 20.10 8.80 -2.86
C LYS A 157 20.16 10.29 -3.17
N ASP A 158 19.13 11.02 -2.77
CA ASP A 158 18.92 12.37 -3.22
C ASP A 158 19.44 13.36 -2.18
N ASP A 159 20.69 13.80 -2.37
CA ASP A 159 21.29 14.91 -1.61
C ASP A 159 20.61 16.26 -1.92
N ARG A 160 19.51 16.29 -2.70
CA ARG A 160 18.62 17.45 -2.79
C ARG A 160 18.05 17.70 -1.40
N LYS A 161 18.70 18.63 -0.68
CA LYS A 161 18.10 19.35 0.45
C LYS A 161 16.66 19.65 0.06
N PRO A 162 15.68 19.38 0.93
CA PRO A 162 14.28 19.54 0.59
C PRO A 162 14.04 21.01 0.22
N GLN A 163 14.07 21.29 -1.09
CA GLN A 163 13.62 22.55 -1.63
C GLN A 163 12.14 22.59 -1.29
N GLU A 164 11.74 23.63 -0.57
CA GLU A 164 10.39 23.91 -0.07
C GLU A 164 9.32 23.48 -1.08
N SER A 165 8.97 22.18 -1.05
CA SER A 165 7.84 21.66 -1.78
C SER A 165 6.68 21.90 -0.84
N PRO A 166 5.65 22.65 -1.23
CA PRO A 166 4.50 22.95 -0.37
C PRO A 166 3.72 21.69 0.04
N LEU A 167 4.08 20.55 -0.54
CA LEU A 167 3.53 19.25 -0.24
C LEU A 167 4.41 18.56 0.78
N ASN A 168 3.77 17.78 1.64
CA ASN A 168 4.35 17.02 2.74
C ASN A 168 5.29 15.86 2.28
N LEU A 169 6.10 16.08 1.24
CA LEU A 169 7.28 15.29 0.93
C LEU A 169 8.21 15.23 2.15
N TYR A 170 8.20 16.24 3.02
CA TYR A 170 8.83 16.18 4.35
C TYR A 170 8.29 15.02 5.20
N ALA A 171 6.98 14.80 5.31
CA ALA A 171 6.44 13.66 6.05
C ALA A 171 6.77 12.32 5.39
N TYR A 172 6.83 12.27 4.04
CA TYR A 172 7.32 11.09 3.32
C TYR A 172 8.81 10.85 3.62
N ILE A 173 9.68 11.83 3.40
CA ILE A 173 11.13 11.75 3.67
C ILE A 173 11.41 11.46 5.15
N GLU A 174 10.71 12.09 6.08
CA GLU A 174 10.82 11.79 7.51
C GLU A 174 10.37 10.37 7.82
N SER A 175 9.29 9.88 7.21
CA SER A 175 8.88 8.48 7.35
C SER A 175 9.92 7.50 6.79
N GLN A 176 10.54 7.83 5.66
CA GLN A 176 11.63 7.04 5.06
C GLN A 176 12.86 7.02 5.98
N GLN A 177 13.26 8.16 6.52
CA GLN A 177 14.40 8.31 7.43
C GLN A 177 14.16 7.61 8.78
N GLN A 178 12.93 7.65 9.31
CA GLN A 178 12.55 6.96 10.54
C GLN A 178 12.58 5.43 10.38
N LEU A 179 12.20 4.90 9.21
CA LEU A 179 12.34 3.47 8.89
C LEU A 179 13.82 3.07 8.76
N GLN A 180 14.65 3.92 8.13
CA GLN A 180 16.10 3.67 7.96
C GLN A 180 16.88 3.67 9.28
N ALA A 181 16.54 4.55 10.22
CA ALA A 181 17.23 4.68 11.51
C ALA A 181 17.05 3.46 12.44
N ARG A 182 16.14 2.53 12.11
CA ARG A 182 15.70 1.44 12.99
C ARG A 182 16.12 0.03 12.57
N GLY A 183 16.97 -0.09 11.56
CA GLY A 183 17.60 -1.38 11.23
C GLY A 183 16.68 -2.40 10.56
N PHE A 184 15.63 -1.95 9.85
CA PHE A 184 14.95 -2.82 8.88
C PHE A 184 15.99 -3.27 7.84
N ASN A 185 16.22 -4.58 7.77
CA ASN A 185 17.39 -5.13 7.09
C ASN A 185 17.30 -4.88 5.57
N ARG A 186 18.40 -4.35 5.03
CA ARG A 186 18.57 -4.09 3.60
C ARG A 186 18.57 -5.40 2.84
N GLN A 187 17.64 -5.57 1.90
CA GLN A 187 18.01 -6.20 0.65
C GLN A 187 18.15 -5.13 -0.42
N SER A 188 19.27 -5.21 -1.14
CA SER A 188 19.49 -4.39 -2.32
C SER A 188 18.37 -4.67 -3.32
N PHE A 189 17.94 -3.64 -4.05
CA PHE A 189 16.97 -3.76 -5.14
C PHE A 189 17.29 -4.93 -6.10
N SER A 190 18.58 -5.22 -6.31
CA SER A 190 19.08 -6.38 -7.08
C SER A 190 18.75 -7.74 -6.47
N GLN A 191 18.75 -7.88 -5.14
CA GLN A 191 18.49 -9.17 -4.47
C GLN A 191 17.01 -9.57 -4.50
N CYS A 192 16.07 -8.61 -4.36
CA CYS A 192 14.64 -8.89 -4.62
C CYS A 192 14.37 -9.15 -6.11
N GLN A 193 15.19 -8.59 -7.00
CA GLN A 193 15.12 -8.86 -8.44
C GLN A 193 15.47 -10.32 -8.74
N ASP A 194 16.47 -10.89 -8.07
CA ASP A 194 16.95 -12.26 -8.35
C ASP A 194 15.93 -13.35 -7.95
N SER A 195 15.18 -13.16 -6.85
CA SER A 195 14.05 -14.05 -6.50
C SER A 195 12.89 -14.00 -7.50
N TRP A 196 12.84 -12.97 -8.36
CA TRP A 196 11.81 -12.76 -9.38
C TRP A 196 12.32 -13.01 -10.82
N GLN A 197 13.64 -12.89 -11.06
CA GLN A 197 14.27 -13.08 -12.37
C GLN A 197 14.24 -14.53 -12.87
N HIS A 198 13.91 -15.50 -12.01
CA HIS A 198 13.56 -16.86 -12.45
C HIS A 198 12.10 -17.00 -12.96
N SER A 199 11.26 -15.97 -12.87
CA SER A 199 9.91 -16.02 -13.47
C SER A 199 9.52 -14.89 -14.42
N THR A 200 10.05 -13.66 -14.32
CA THR A 200 9.68 -12.60 -15.29
C THR A 200 10.68 -11.43 -15.26
N ARG A 201 11.07 -10.89 -16.43
CA ARG A 201 12.06 -9.80 -16.53
C ARG A 201 11.41 -8.41 -16.41
N GLY A 202 11.83 -7.66 -15.41
CA GLY A 202 11.87 -6.19 -15.41
C GLY A 202 10.76 -5.47 -14.63
N LEU A 203 11.20 -4.44 -13.88
CA LEU A 203 10.46 -3.31 -13.29
C LEU A 203 10.16 -3.33 -11.78
N TRP A 204 9.93 -2.10 -11.31
CA TRP A 204 10.05 -1.48 -9.99
C TRP A 204 9.26 -2.12 -8.83
N SER A 205 9.67 -1.74 -7.61
CA SER A 205 9.44 -2.39 -6.31
C SER A 205 7.99 -2.76 -5.97
N LEU A 206 7.58 -3.98 -6.32
CA LEU A 206 6.67 -4.77 -5.48
C LEU A 206 7.53 -5.62 -4.54
N GLN A 207 7.28 -5.53 -3.24
CA GLN A 207 7.82 -6.51 -2.32
C GLN A 207 6.76 -7.47 -1.85
N PHE A 208 7.11 -8.75 -1.90
CA PHE A 208 6.35 -9.83 -1.31
C PHE A 208 7.02 -10.22 -0.02
N LEU A 209 6.27 -10.27 1.08
CA LEU A 209 6.70 -11.03 2.24
C LEU A 209 6.78 -12.51 1.81
N SER A 210 7.98 -13.07 1.84
CA SER A 210 8.24 -14.48 1.59
C SER A 210 8.51 -15.20 2.92
N TYR A 211 7.99 -16.42 3.04
CA TYR A 211 8.12 -17.30 4.20
C TYR A 211 9.29 -18.27 4.05
#